data_AF-A0A136I0K0-F1
#
_entry.id   AF-A0A136I0K0-F1
#
_cell.length_a   1.000
_cell.length_b   1.000
_cell.length_c   1.000
_cell.angle_alpha   90.00
_cell.angle_beta   90.00
_cell.angle_gamma   90.00
#
_symmetry.space_group_name_H-M   'P 1'
#
loop_
_entity.id
_entity.type
_entity.pdbx_description
1 polymer ?
#
loop_
_entity_poly.entity_id
_entity_poly.type
_entity_poly.pdbx_seq_one_letter_code
_entity_poly.pdbx_strand_id
1 'polypeptide(L)'
;MNLQPILNIIKTTPLVLVLSSISTTFDANAIVIRHDKPDAEYQQLAKGLTPYVAHLDSCVATVIDNYWLVTAAHCVNANEHYPVSITHLQNEYPVMHIIGHPDFAKSGDSDIALLQLAWPLIGAKYAPLYENKDEKGKQITLIGNGTTGNGLTGDSLRDGVFRGATNVISITDGHWMSFKFNEPAEGTEFEGVSGTGDSGGPAFIFQSGVPFLAGVSCCQEADVQGSYGATEHYSRISTHIEWLREQQRARRKVPVLDSDILYLLRSGRRGEALELIERGTNWHISKKVTEAILMHAFITHDLALLEAMFNASPTLINETINELPLMDYALKQGNGPFFSYLASAGADLTHRGFRGQHYLSRLMWQYFGDDVSALAQVLINAGADINAQDERGDSALHMAGYYGDLARVKYLIERGADINLKDHQGNTLLMDAQRREQQDIVEYLLSLNLQQK
;
A
#
# COMPACT_ATOMS: atom_id res chain seq x y z
N MET A 1 -83.68 -25.32 13.97
CA MET A 1 -83.67 -24.34 12.87
C MET A 1 -83.60 -22.94 13.47
N ASN A 2 -82.77 -22.07 12.89
CA ASN A 2 -82.62 -20.61 13.12
C ASN A 2 -81.80 -20.05 14.30
N LEU A 3 -80.51 -19.79 14.00
CA LEU A 3 -79.85 -18.48 13.79
C LEU A 3 -80.04 -17.30 14.80
N GLN A 4 -78.95 -17.04 15.56
CA GLN A 4 -78.19 -15.77 15.71
C GLN A 4 -78.75 -14.61 16.61
N PRO A 5 -77.90 -13.67 17.12
CA PRO A 5 -77.58 -13.47 18.55
C PRO A 5 -77.79 -12.00 19.03
N ILE A 6 -77.44 -11.64 20.29
CA ILE A 6 -76.94 -10.29 20.70
C ILE A 6 -76.44 -10.29 22.18
N LEU A 7 -75.15 -9.99 22.31
CA LEU A 7 -74.36 -9.26 23.33
C LEU A 7 -74.54 -9.41 24.86
N ASN A 8 -73.35 -9.54 25.47
CA ASN A 8 -72.87 -9.07 26.78
C ASN A 8 -73.17 -9.89 28.04
N ILE A 9 -72.13 -10.57 28.54
CA ILE A 9 -71.30 -10.16 29.71
C ILE A 9 -70.24 -11.25 29.93
N ILE A 10 -68.98 -10.95 29.63
CA ILE A 10 -67.82 -11.78 30.00
C ILE A 10 -67.40 -11.41 31.42
N LYS A 11 -67.16 -12.48 32.17
CA LYS A 11 -66.70 -12.57 33.55
C LYS A 11 -65.29 -12.01 33.74
N THR A 12 -65.10 -11.47 34.92
CA THR A 12 -63.87 -11.23 35.69
C THR A 12 -62.83 -12.35 35.62
N THR A 13 -61.59 -12.04 35.21
CA THR A 13 -60.31 -12.49 35.82
C THR A 13 -59.15 -11.66 35.24
N PRO A 14 -58.17 -11.17 36.02
CA PRO A 14 -57.07 -10.39 35.46
C PRO A 14 -56.08 -11.29 34.72
N LEU A 15 -55.85 -10.98 33.45
CA LEU A 15 -54.77 -11.55 32.65
C LEU A 15 -53.46 -10.84 33.03
N VAL A 16 -52.51 -11.57 33.60
CA VAL A 16 -51.13 -11.11 33.74
C VAL A 16 -50.55 -11.03 32.32
N LEU A 17 -50.41 -9.80 31.81
CA LEU A 17 -49.64 -9.53 30.59
C LEU A 17 -48.16 -9.72 30.93
N VAL A 18 -47.65 -10.94 30.70
CA VAL A 18 -46.22 -11.12 30.48
C VAL A 18 -45.94 -10.53 29.11
N LEU A 19 -45.40 -9.30 29.09
CA LEU A 19 -44.71 -8.78 27.92
C LEU A 19 -43.49 -9.68 27.70
N SER A 20 -43.65 -10.73 26.89
CA SER A 20 -42.50 -11.41 26.30
C SER A 20 -41.85 -10.38 25.39
N SER A 21 -40.82 -9.71 25.89
CA SER A 21 -39.78 -9.15 25.04
C SER A 21 -39.27 -10.30 24.20
N ILE A 22 -39.68 -10.35 22.94
CA ILE A 22 -38.99 -11.17 21.95
C ILE A 22 -37.64 -10.47 21.77
N SER A 23 -36.69 -10.75 22.66
CA SER A 23 -35.29 -10.66 22.30
C SER A 23 -35.11 -11.77 21.29
N THR A 24 -35.08 -11.44 20.01
CA THR A 24 -34.43 -12.31 19.04
C THR A 24 -32.97 -12.36 19.47
N THR A 25 -32.63 -13.36 20.27
CA THR A 25 -31.24 -13.77 20.46
C THR A 25 -30.78 -14.18 19.07
N PHE A 26 -29.96 -13.33 18.46
CA PHE A 26 -29.19 -13.74 17.31
C PHE A 26 -28.22 -14.80 17.83
N ASP A 27 -28.53 -16.07 17.59
CA ASP A 27 -27.56 -17.16 17.68
C ASP A 27 -26.58 -16.97 16.53
N ALA A 28 -25.62 -16.08 16.73
CA ALA A 28 -24.53 -15.83 15.81
C ALA A 28 -23.34 -16.66 16.27
N ASN A 29 -23.14 -17.81 15.64
CA ASN A 29 -21.95 -18.63 15.83
C ASN A 29 -20.74 -17.84 15.29
N ALA A 30 -19.79 -17.50 16.16
CA ALA A 30 -18.43 -17.18 15.70
C ALA A 30 -17.54 -18.40 15.91
N ILE A 31 -16.41 -18.42 15.22
CA ILE A 31 -15.47 -19.52 15.28
C ILE A 31 -14.12 -18.90 15.70
N VAL A 32 -13.43 -19.58 16.62
CA VAL A 32 -12.09 -19.21 17.08
C VAL A 32 -11.08 -19.89 16.15
N ILE A 33 -10.17 -19.14 15.53
CA ILE A 33 -9.09 -19.81 14.78
C ILE A 33 -8.08 -20.37 15.79
N ARG A 34 -8.10 -21.69 15.96
CA ARG A 34 -7.15 -22.40 16.81
C ARG A 34 -6.08 -23.06 15.95
N HIS A 35 -4.83 -23.03 16.42
CA HIS A 35 -3.67 -23.67 15.78
C HIS A 35 -3.81 -25.21 15.58
N ASP A 36 -4.82 -25.83 16.20
CA ASP A 36 -5.10 -27.26 16.18
C ASP A 36 -6.38 -27.64 15.39
N LYS A 37 -7.00 -26.71 14.64
CA LYS A 37 -8.24 -26.94 13.88
C LYS A 37 -8.11 -26.57 12.39
N PRO A 38 -8.78 -27.31 11.47
CA PRO A 38 -8.84 -26.93 10.06
C PRO A 38 -9.54 -25.58 9.87
N ASP A 39 -8.93 -24.70 9.08
CA ASP A 39 -9.38 -23.33 8.75
C ASP A 39 -10.07 -23.24 7.37
N ALA A 40 -10.38 -24.39 6.77
CA ALA A 40 -10.86 -24.50 5.38
C ALA A 40 -12.11 -23.67 5.07
N GLU A 41 -13.06 -23.57 6.01
CA GLU A 41 -14.28 -22.77 5.85
C GLU A 41 -13.97 -21.27 5.77
N TYR A 42 -12.99 -20.80 6.54
CA TYR A 42 -12.56 -19.40 6.49
C TYR A 42 -11.76 -19.08 5.25
N GLN A 43 -10.91 -20.02 4.81
CA GLN A 43 -10.24 -19.88 3.53
C GLN A 43 -11.26 -19.80 2.39
N GLN A 44 -12.36 -20.56 2.47
CA GLN A 44 -13.45 -20.47 1.49
C GLN A 44 -14.18 -19.12 1.58
N LEU A 45 -14.45 -18.62 2.78
CA LEU A 45 -15.04 -17.29 3.00
C LEU A 45 -14.13 -16.17 2.46
N ALA A 46 -12.83 -16.23 2.76
CA ALA A 46 -11.83 -15.30 2.27
C ALA A 46 -11.71 -15.31 0.75
N LYS A 47 -11.70 -16.50 0.13
CA LYS A 47 -11.78 -16.67 -1.34
C LYS A 47 -13.05 -16.04 -1.91
N GLY A 48 -14.18 -16.14 -1.21
CA GLY A 48 -15.43 -15.50 -1.61
C GLY A 48 -15.39 -13.97 -1.56
N LEU A 49 -14.50 -13.40 -0.75
CA LEU A 49 -14.30 -11.96 -0.57
C LEU A 49 -13.16 -11.39 -1.44
N THR A 50 -12.38 -12.22 -2.14
CA THR A 50 -11.32 -11.78 -3.06
C THR A 50 -11.77 -10.71 -4.08
N PRO A 51 -13.00 -10.76 -4.66
CA PRO A 51 -13.45 -9.70 -5.56
C PRO A 51 -13.64 -8.31 -4.91
N TYR A 52 -13.68 -8.22 -3.57
CA TYR A 52 -13.86 -6.97 -2.83
C TYR A 52 -12.55 -6.36 -2.34
N VAL A 53 -11.42 -7.02 -2.56
CA VAL A 53 -10.12 -6.60 -2.03
C VAL A 53 -9.07 -6.50 -3.13
N ALA A 54 -8.11 -5.61 -2.94
CA ALA A 54 -6.91 -5.46 -3.73
C ALA A 54 -5.69 -5.50 -2.79
N HIS A 55 -4.53 -5.80 -3.33
CA HIS A 55 -3.30 -5.99 -2.58
C HIS A 55 -2.30 -4.90 -2.95
N LEU A 56 -1.59 -4.43 -1.93
CA LEU A 56 -0.65 -3.33 -1.97
C LEU A 56 0.60 -3.77 -1.19
N ASP A 57 1.58 -4.37 -1.86
CA ASP A 57 2.69 -5.08 -1.22
C ASP A 57 2.18 -6.07 -0.15
N SER A 58 2.55 -5.87 1.12
CA SER A 58 2.02 -6.66 2.23
C SER A 58 0.58 -6.28 2.57
N CYS A 59 0.17 -5.02 2.36
CA CYS A 59 -1.13 -4.46 2.74
C CYS A 59 -2.30 -4.89 1.86
N VAL A 60 -3.51 -4.68 2.40
CA VAL A 60 -4.78 -4.92 1.71
C VAL A 60 -5.55 -3.61 1.61
N ALA A 61 -6.21 -3.42 0.48
CA ALA A 61 -7.13 -2.33 0.21
C ALA A 61 -8.50 -2.89 -0.14
N THR A 62 -9.56 -2.16 0.21
CA THR A 62 -10.94 -2.57 -0.07
C THR A 62 -11.48 -1.82 -1.27
N VAL A 63 -12.06 -2.55 -2.22
CA VAL A 63 -12.75 -1.97 -3.37
C VAL A 63 -14.06 -1.34 -2.91
N ILE A 64 -14.19 -0.03 -3.08
CA ILE A 64 -15.42 0.71 -2.79
C ILE A 64 -16.10 1.25 -4.06
N ASP A 65 -15.37 1.29 -5.17
CA ASP A 65 -15.84 1.50 -6.55
C ASP A 65 -14.74 0.96 -7.50
N ASN A 66 -15.02 0.83 -8.79
CA ASN A 66 -14.10 0.40 -9.84
C ASN A 66 -12.81 1.21 -9.92
N TYR A 67 -12.77 2.43 -9.38
CA TYR A 67 -11.59 3.30 -9.37
C TYR A 67 -11.10 3.67 -7.96
N TRP A 68 -11.77 3.22 -6.91
CA TRP A 68 -11.51 3.69 -5.55
C TRP A 68 -11.31 2.53 -4.59
N LEU A 69 -10.20 2.61 -3.85
CA LEU A 69 -9.90 1.69 -2.78
C LEU A 69 -9.72 2.45 -1.46
N VAL A 70 -10.04 1.80 -0.34
CA VAL A 70 -9.73 2.27 1.02
C VAL A 70 -8.68 1.34 1.64
N THR A 71 -7.62 1.89 2.21
CA THR A 71 -6.57 1.15 2.91
C THR A 71 -6.09 1.94 4.13
N ALA A 72 -5.19 1.35 4.93
CA ALA A 72 -4.61 2.03 6.07
C ALA A 72 -3.68 3.14 5.57
N ALA A 73 -3.62 4.27 6.27
CA ALA A 73 -2.67 5.31 5.89
C ALA A 73 -1.23 4.84 6.07
N HIS A 74 -0.88 4.09 7.12
CA HIS A 74 0.49 3.59 7.29
C HIS A 74 0.95 2.70 6.12
N CYS A 75 0.03 1.98 5.48
CA CYS A 75 0.32 1.16 4.29
C CYS A 75 0.77 1.97 3.08
N VAL A 76 0.52 3.28 3.09
CA VAL A 76 0.83 4.21 2.00
C VAL A 76 1.63 5.44 2.48
N ASN A 77 1.97 5.50 3.77
CA ASN A 77 2.54 6.68 4.43
C ASN A 77 3.93 6.43 5.05
N ALA A 78 4.75 5.66 4.37
CA ALA A 78 6.20 5.79 4.50
C ALA A 78 6.66 6.92 3.56
N ASN A 79 6.57 8.19 4.01
CA ASN A 79 7.23 9.37 3.41
C ASN A 79 7.46 9.31 1.86
N GLU A 80 6.39 9.57 1.10
CA GLU A 80 6.36 9.80 -0.36
C GLU A 80 6.72 8.65 -1.32
N HIS A 81 6.88 7.40 -0.89
CA HIS A 81 7.36 6.34 -1.79
C HIS A 81 6.64 5.00 -1.56
N TYR A 82 5.94 4.57 -2.62
CA TYR A 82 5.26 3.29 -2.84
C TYR A 82 3.87 3.07 -2.18
N PRO A 83 2.97 2.31 -2.84
CA PRO A 83 3.02 1.78 -4.23
C PRO A 83 2.28 2.57 -5.31
N VAL A 84 2.85 2.56 -6.52
CA VAL A 84 2.21 3.09 -7.74
C VAL A 84 1.36 2.05 -8.48
N SER A 85 1.28 0.82 -7.98
CA SER A 85 0.36 -0.18 -8.47
C SER A 85 -0.29 -0.95 -7.33
N ILE A 86 -1.46 -1.50 -7.60
CA ILE A 86 -2.14 -2.49 -6.77
C ILE A 86 -2.41 -3.73 -7.59
N THR A 87 -2.47 -4.88 -6.92
CA THR A 87 -2.83 -6.14 -7.56
C THR A 87 -4.26 -6.52 -7.19
N HIS A 88 -5.09 -6.77 -8.19
CA HIS A 88 -6.46 -7.24 -8.01
C HIS A 88 -6.77 -8.35 -9.01
N LEU A 89 -7.23 -9.51 -8.52
CA LEU A 89 -7.54 -10.68 -9.34
C LEU A 89 -6.42 -11.00 -10.34
N GLN A 90 -5.16 -11.00 -9.87
CA GLN A 90 -3.94 -11.28 -10.66
C GLN A 90 -3.60 -10.23 -11.72
N ASN A 91 -4.32 -9.12 -11.78
CA ASN A 91 -4.01 -8.00 -12.65
C ASN A 91 -3.43 -6.85 -11.83
N GLU A 92 -2.43 -6.17 -12.39
CA GLU A 92 -1.86 -4.98 -11.77
C GLU A 92 -2.53 -3.72 -12.32
N TYR A 93 -2.77 -2.76 -11.43
CA TYR A 93 -3.49 -1.53 -11.74
C TYR A 93 -2.72 -0.32 -11.23
N PRO A 94 -2.56 0.72 -12.06
CA PRO A 94 -1.94 1.98 -11.64
C PRO A 94 -2.73 2.73 -10.58
N VAL A 95 -2.02 3.13 -9.52
CA VAL A 95 -2.49 4.12 -8.54
C VAL A 95 -2.13 5.52 -9.03
N MET A 96 -3.14 6.36 -9.24
CA MET A 96 -2.98 7.75 -9.68
C MET A 96 -2.82 8.70 -8.50
N HIS A 97 -3.62 8.52 -7.45
CA HIS A 97 -3.57 9.36 -6.26
C HIS A 97 -3.63 8.54 -4.99
N ILE A 98 -2.76 8.88 -4.04
CA ILE A 98 -2.78 8.41 -2.66
C ILE A 98 -3.23 9.59 -1.79
N ILE A 99 -4.26 9.39 -0.99
CA ILE A 99 -4.88 10.44 -0.18
C ILE A 99 -5.00 9.93 1.25
N GLY A 100 -4.00 10.23 2.08
CA GLY A 100 -4.06 9.95 3.52
C GLY A 100 -4.98 10.92 4.26
N HIS A 101 -5.58 10.46 5.36
CA HIS A 101 -6.32 11.34 6.26
C HIS A 101 -5.38 12.40 6.88
N PRO A 102 -5.78 13.67 6.97
CA PRO A 102 -4.92 14.76 7.44
C PRO A 102 -4.50 14.65 8.91
N ASP A 103 -5.16 13.79 9.68
CA ASP A 103 -4.91 13.57 11.11
C ASP A 103 -4.15 12.27 11.42
N PHE A 104 -3.55 11.61 10.41
CA PHE A 104 -2.77 10.37 10.62
C PHE A 104 -1.47 10.55 11.44
N ALA A 105 -0.97 11.77 11.63
CA ALA A 105 0.27 12.05 12.37
C ALA A 105 0.06 12.90 13.64
N LYS A 106 -1.19 12.99 14.13
CA LYS A 106 -1.60 13.68 15.36
C LYS A 106 -2.24 12.68 16.34
N SER A 107 -1.82 12.72 17.61
CA SER A 107 -2.32 11.86 18.70
C SER A 107 -3.81 11.49 18.61
N GLY A 108 -4.12 10.19 18.47
CA GLY A 108 -5.47 9.68 18.15
C GLY A 108 -5.63 9.34 16.66
N ASP A 109 -4.55 8.87 16.04
CA ASP A 109 -4.21 8.96 14.62
C ASP A 109 -5.13 8.23 13.65
N SER A 110 -5.95 8.97 12.90
CA SER A 110 -6.85 8.47 11.83
C SER A 110 -6.09 7.72 10.73
N ASP A 111 -5.95 6.40 10.88
CA ASP A 111 -5.18 5.55 10.00
C ASP A 111 -6.01 5.04 8.81
N ILE A 112 -6.32 5.96 7.92
CA ILE A 112 -7.12 5.69 6.73
C ILE A 112 -6.61 6.49 5.53
N ALA A 113 -6.54 5.83 4.39
CA ALA A 113 -6.18 6.42 3.11
C ALA A 113 -7.10 5.94 2.00
N LEU A 114 -7.23 6.79 0.98
CA LEU A 114 -7.88 6.47 -0.28
C LEU A 114 -6.85 6.32 -1.39
N LEU A 115 -7.04 5.31 -2.22
CA LEU A 115 -6.33 5.14 -3.48
C LEU A 115 -7.30 5.40 -4.63
N GLN A 116 -6.93 6.32 -5.52
CA GLN A 116 -7.60 6.49 -6.80
C GLN A 116 -6.80 5.79 -7.89
N LEU A 117 -7.42 4.86 -8.60
CA LEU A 117 -6.80 4.13 -9.70
C LEU A 117 -6.90 4.93 -10.99
N ALA A 118 -5.92 4.77 -11.87
CA ALA A 118 -6.02 5.34 -13.22
C ALA A 118 -6.94 4.48 -14.10
N TRP A 119 -7.04 3.18 -13.82
CA TRP A 119 -7.77 2.20 -14.63
C TRP A 119 -8.87 1.53 -13.80
N PRO A 120 -10.02 1.19 -14.42
CA PRO A 120 -11.09 0.51 -13.71
C PRO A 120 -10.70 -0.93 -13.40
N LEU A 121 -11.00 -1.40 -12.20
CA LEU A 121 -10.86 -2.79 -11.83
C LEU A 121 -11.80 -3.68 -12.66
N ILE A 122 -11.27 -4.76 -13.22
CA ILE A 122 -12.04 -5.72 -14.01
C ILE A 122 -12.45 -6.87 -13.09
N GLY A 123 -13.75 -7.20 -13.07
CA GLY A 123 -14.27 -8.31 -12.26
C GLY A 123 -14.44 -8.02 -10.77
N ALA A 124 -14.17 -6.78 -10.34
CA ALA A 124 -14.32 -6.38 -8.95
C ALA A 124 -15.79 -6.35 -8.50
N LYS A 125 -15.98 -6.55 -7.20
CA LYS A 125 -17.20 -6.20 -6.47
C LYS A 125 -16.86 -5.08 -5.49
N TYR A 126 -17.80 -4.18 -5.25
CA TYR A 126 -17.60 -3.05 -4.34
C TYR A 126 -18.27 -3.32 -3.00
N ALA A 127 -17.53 -3.09 -1.92
CA ALA A 127 -18.06 -3.14 -0.56
C ALA A 127 -18.62 -1.76 -0.22
N PRO A 128 -19.94 -1.61 0.00
CA PRO A 128 -20.48 -0.37 0.52
C PRO A 128 -19.87 -0.03 1.89
N LEU A 129 -19.77 1.25 2.20
CA LEU A 129 -19.25 1.72 3.48
C LEU A 129 -20.28 1.50 4.58
N TYR A 130 -19.87 0.98 5.73
CA TYR A 130 -20.74 0.84 6.90
C TYR A 130 -20.90 2.19 7.62
N GLU A 131 -22.13 2.71 7.67
CA GLU A 131 -22.39 4.10 8.12
C GLU A 131 -22.84 4.19 9.57
N ASN A 132 -23.36 3.11 10.14
CA ASN A 132 -23.95 3.13 11.46
C ASN A 132 -22.88 3.11 12.54
N LYS A 133 -23.18 3.72 13.68
CA LYS A 133 -22.28 3.76 14.84
C LYS A 133 -22.56 2.66 15.90
N ASP A 134 -23.21 1.58 15.48
CA ASP A 134 -23.74 0.51 16.33
C ASP A 134 -22.92 -0.79 16.26
N GLU A 135 -21.64 -0.71 15.87
CA GLU A 135 -20.78 -1.86 15.59
C GLU A 135 -20.45 -2.69 16.84
N LYS A 136 -20.61 -2.13 18.04
CA LYS A 136 -20.34 -2.85 19.30
C LYS A 136 -21.22 -4.10 19.40
N GLY A 137 -20.59 -5.25 19.64
CA GLY A 137 -21.25 -6.55 19.70
C GLY A 137 -21.63 -7.14 18.34
N LYS A 138 -21.32 -6.48 17.22
CA LYS A 138 -21.50 -7.08 15.89
C LYS A 138 -20.36 -8.03 15.57
N GLN A 139 -20.72 -9.11 14.91
CA GLN A 139 -19.76 -10.02 14.29
C GLN A 139 -19.17 -9.36 13.04
N ILE A 140 -17.85 -9.41 12.91
CA ILE A 140 -17.09 -8.94 11.76
C ILE A 140 -16.29 -10.08 11.15
N THR A 141 -16.17 -10.08 9.82
CA THR A 141 -15.22 -10.92 9.09
C THR A 141 -13.98 -10.10 8.76
N LEU A 142 -12.82 -10.63 9.13
CA LEU A 142 -11.52 -10.06 8.84
C LEU A 142 -10.85 -10.87 7.73
N ILE A 143 -10.38 -10.20 6.68
CA ILE A 143 -9.62 -10.82 5.61
C ILE A 143 -8.19 -10.30 5.66
N GLY A 144 -7.24 -11.17 5.97
CA GLY A 144 -5.82 -10.82 6.04
C GLY A 144 -5.02 -11.36 4.87
N ASN A 145 -4.00 -10.61 4.45
CA ASN A 145 -2.91 -11.08 3.60
C ASN A 145 -1.61 -11.30 4.42
N GLY A 146 -1.73 -11.26 5.76
CA GLY A 146 -0.60 -11.26 6.67
C GLY A 146 0.21 -12.54 6.62
N THR A 147 1.51 -12.40 6.89
CA THR A 147 2.45 -13.52 6.93
C THR A 147 2.20 -14.46 8.08
N THR A 148 1.34 -14.12 9.02
CA THR A 148 1.25 -14.83 10.29
C THR A 148 -0.15 -14.64 10.86
N GLY A 149 -0.90 -15.72 10.97
CA GLY A 149 -2.32 -15.58 11.26
C GLY A 149 -2.94 -16.74 12.01
N ASN A 150 -2.22 -17.43 12.90
CA ASN A 150 -2.74 -18.58 13.68
C ASN A 150 -2.05 -18.81 15.05
N GLY A 151 -1.45 -17.80 15.67
CA GLY A 151 -0.62 -17.96 16.88
C GLY A 151 0.83 -18.35 16.55
N LEU A 152 1.63 -18.63 17.59
CA LEU A 152 3.12 -18.67 17.65
C LEU A 152 3.91 -19.29 16.47
N THR A 153 3.30 -20.02 15.53
CA THR A 153 3.96 -20.63 14.35
C THR A 153 3.19 -20.49 13.03
N GLY A 154 2.12 -19.69 12.95
CA GLY A 154 1.20 -19.59 11.82
C GLY A 154 1.70 -18.84 10.58
N ASP A 155 2.95 -19.07 10.19
CA ASP A 155 3.71 -18.31 9.20
C ASP A 155 3.43 -18.75 7.74
N SER A 156 2.70 -17.93 6.96
CA SER A 156 2.43 -18.14 5.53
C SER A 156 3.69 -18.07 4.66
N LEU A 157 4.82 -17.53 5.14
CA LEU A 157 6.10 -17.64 4.44
C LEU A 157 6.62 -19.09 4.43
N ARG A 158 6.12 -19.95 5.34
CA ARG A 158 6.51 -21.37 5.41
C ARG A 158 5.59 -22.27 4.60
N ASP A 159 4.30 -21.98 4.53
CA ASP A 159 3.29 -22.86 3.93
C ASP A 159 2.51 -22.26 2.75
N GLY A 160 2.66 -20.97 2.47
CA GLY A 160 1.96 -20.27 1.39
C GLY A 160 0.45 -20.13 1.60
N VAL A 161 -0.05 -20.28 2.84
CA VAL A 161 -1.48 -20.30 3.14
C VAL A 161 -1.98 -18.91 3.60
N PHE A 162 -2.96 -18.35 2.87
CA PHE A 162 -3.70 -17.15 3.27
C PHE A 162 -4.82 -17.50 4.26
N ARG A 163 -5.06 -16.60 5.23
CA ARG A 163 -5.92 -16.87 6.39
C ARG A 163 -6.99 -15.79 6.53
N GLY A 164 -8.20 -16.18 6.94
CA GLY A 164 -9.33 -15.29 7.25
C GLY A 164 -9.88 -15.57 8.64
N ALA A 165 -10.50 -14.59 9.27
CA ALA A 165 -11.01 -14.68 10.65
C ALA A 165 -12.40 -14.08 10.82
N THR A 166 -13.09 -14.46 11.90
CA THR A 166 -14.28 -13.74 12.39
C THR A 166 -14.06 -13.30 13.83
N ASN A 167 -14.54 -12.12 14.20
CA ASN A 167 -14.43 -11.61 15.56
C ASN A 167 -15.70 -10.84 15.97
N VAL A 168 -15.83 -10.54 17.27
CA VAL A 168 -16.86 -9.65 17.80
C VAL A 168 -16.21 -8.37 18.30
N ILE A 169 -16.78 -7.23 17.91
CA ILE A 169 -16.30 -5.92 18.35
C ILE A 169 -16.59 -5.75 19.85
N SER A 170 -15.52 -5.65 20.64
CA SER A 170 -15.61 -5.53 22.10
C SER A 170 -15.80 -4.09 22.55
N ILE A 171 -14.99 -3.19 21.98
CA ILE A 171 -14.97 -1.77 22.34
C ILE A 171 -15.04 -0.96 21.06
N THR A 172 -15.86 0.09 21.10
CA THR A 172 -15.85 1.16 20.11
C THR A 172 -15.62 2.47 20.84
N ASP A 173 -14.85 3.35 20.23
CA ASP A 173 -14.75 4.73 20.65
C ASP A 173 -15.10 5.68 19.49
N GLY A 174 -14.66 6.94 19.59
CA GLY A 174 -14.89 7.91 18.54
C GLY A 174 -14.23 7.55 17.21
N HIS A 175 -13.13 6.80 17.18
CA HIS A 175 -12.23 6.63 16.02
C HIS A 175 -11.93 5.16 15.73
N TRP A 176 -11.94 4.31 16.75
CA TRP A 176 -11.53 2.91 16.70
C TRP A 176 -12.69 1.96 16.92
N MET A 177 -12.64 0.85 16.21
CA MET A 177 -13.23 -0.41 16.65
C MET A 177 -12.09 -1.29 17.13
N SER A 178 -12.27 -1.89 18.31
CA SER A 178 -11.23 -2.72 18.91
C SER A 178 -11.80 -4.09 19.27
N PHE A 179 -10.95 -5.08 19.17
CA PHE A 179 -11.20 -6.42 19.69
C PHE A 179 -9.97 -6.93 20.40
N LYS A 180 -10.20 -7.78 21.40
CA LYS A 180 -9.14 -8.34 22.22
C LYS A 180 -8.95 -9.81 21.83
N PHE A 181 -7.70 -10.21 21.60
CA PHE A 181 -7.37 -11.61 21.40
C PHE A 181 -7.37 -12.31 22.75
N ASN A 182 -8.37 -13.15 22.99
CA ASN A 182 -8.38 -13.94 24.21
C ASN A 182 -7.52 -15.19 24.07
N GLU A 183 -6.95 -15.65 25.18
CA GLU A 183 -6.29 -16.94 25.23
C GLU A 183 -7.28 -18.05 24.83
N PRO A 184 -6.87 -19.12 24.14
CA PRO A 184 -7.81 -20.13 23.65
C PRO A 184 -8.60 -20.83 24.75
N ALA A 185 -8.10 -20.83 25.98
CA ALA A 185 -8.74 -21.40 27.15
C ALA A 185 -9.80 -20.47 27.79
N GLU A 186 -9.69 -19.16 27.57
CA GLU A 186 -10.55 -18.13 28.16
C GLU A 186 -11.39 -17.39 27.10
N GLY A 187 -11.07 -17.61 25.82
CA GLY A 187 -11.82 -17.11 24.68
C GLY A 187 -13.22 -17.68 24.69
N THR A 188 -14.18 -16.77 24.50
CA THR A 188 -15.54 -17.18 24.20
C THR A 188 -15.60 -17.80 22.81
N GLU A 189 -16.67 -18.51 22.50
CA GLU A 189 -16.92 -18.99 21.11
C GLU A 189 -17.01 -17.83 20.11
N PHE A 190 -17.08 -16.58 20.58
CA PHE A 190 -17.31 -15.39 19.78
C PHE A 190 -16.04 -14.60 19.41
N GLU A 191 -14.85 -15.01 19.87
CA GLU A 191 -13.59 -14.24 19.72
C GLU A 191 -12.57 -14.94 18.81
N GLY A 192 -12.15 -14.27 17.74
CA GLY A 192 -11.12 -14.77 16.81
C GLY A 192 -9.71 -14.38 17.23
N VAL A 193 -8.71 -15.19 16.85
CA VAL A 193 -7.28 -14.93 17.08
C VAL A 193 -6.59 -14.75 15.73
N SER A 194 -5.83 -13.67 15.54
CA SER A 194 -4.92 -13.49 14.41
C SER A 194 -3.62 -12.83 14.92
N GLY A 195 -2.45 -13.34 14.49
CA GLY A 195 -1.13 -12.86 14.92
C GLY A 195 0.02 -13.63 14.25
N THR A 196 1.27 -13.16 14.04
CA THR A 196 2.07 -11.96 14.42
C THR A 196 2.91 -11.38 13.24
N GLY A 197 2.58 -10.24 12.61
CA GLY A 197 3.39 -9.71 11.47
C GLY A 197 2.62 -8.84 10.46
N ASP A 198 1.88 -7.87 10.98
CA ASP A 198 0.72 -7.20 10.39
C ASP A 198 0.78 -6.80 8.89
N SER A 199 -0.40 -6.90 8.27
CA SER A 199 -0.83 -6.10 7.13
C SER A 199 -2.37 -6.08 7.06
N GLY A 200 -2.99 -5.64 8.17
CA GLY A 200 -4.37 -5.96 8.48
C GLY A 200 -5.33 -5.48 7.41
N GLY A 201 -6.18 -6.41 6.97
CA GLY A 201 -7.13 -6.13 5.91
C GLY A 201 -8.48 -5.68 6.44
N PRO A 202 -9.50 -5.68 5.59
CA PRO A 202 -10.79 -5.09 5.93
C PRO A 202 -11.55 -5.84 7.01
N ALA A 203 -12.23 -5.06 7.86
CA ALA A 203 -13.30 -5.56 8.71
C ALA A 203 -14.63 -5.40 7.98
N PHE A 204 -15.28 -6.52 7.66
CA PHE A 204 -16.59 -6.55 7.00
C PHE A 204 -17.72 -6.88 7.98
N ILE A 205 -18.80 -6.11 7.94
CA ILE A 205 -20.09 -6.45 8.55
C ILE A 205 -21.03 -6.88 7.43
N PHE A 206 -21.63 -8.07 7.56
CA PHE A 206 -22.60 -8.55 6.58
C PHE A 206 -24.01 -8.05 6.90
N GLN A 207 -24.67 -7.43 5.91
CA GLN A 207 -26.09 -7.10 5.98
C GLN A 207 -26.80 -7.72 4.77
N SER A 208 -27.76 -8.62 5.03
CA SER A 208 -28.50 -9.33 3.98
C SER A 208 -27.61 -10.00 2.94
N GLY A 209 -26.46 -10.55 3.37
CA GLY A 209 -25.48 -11.23 2.51
C GLY A 209 -24.51 -10.30 1.75
N VAL A 210 -24.59 -8.98 1.97
CA VAL A 210 -23.67 -8.00 1.38
C VAL A 210 -22.59 -7.63 2.40
N PRO A 211 -21.29 -7.68 2.06
CA PRO A 211 -20.22 -7.26 2.94
C PRO A 211 -20.07 -5.73 2.92
N PHE A 212 -20.30 -5.07 4.06
CA PHE A 212 -20.05 -3.64 4.26
C PHE A 212 -18.71 -3.42 4.94
N LEU A 213 -17.89 -2.51 4.40
CA LEU A 213 -16.61 -2.15 5.02
C LEU A 213 -16.87 -1.34 6.29
N ALA A 214 -16.55 -1.90 7.44
CA ALA A 214 -16.72 -1.28 8.75
C ALA A 214 -15.43 -0.67 9.29
N GLY A 215 -14.28 -1.24 8.94
CA GLY A 215 -13.00 -0.74 9.40
C GLY A 215 -11.81 -1.18 8.57
N VAL A 216 -10.70 -0.47 8.76
CA VAL A 216 -9.39 -0.77 8.17
C VAL A 216 -8.38 -0.92 9.30
N SER A 217 -7.51 -1.92 9.23
CA SER A 217 -6.54 -2.18 10.30
C SER A 217 -5.63 -0.98 10.53
N CYS A 218 -5.30 -0.72 11.79
CA CYS A 218 -4.48 0.40 12.20
C CYS A 218 -3.26 -0.03 13.02
N CYS A 219 -3.47 -0.59 14.21
CA CYS A 219 -2.39 -0.87 15.16
C CYS A 219 -2.79 -1.87 16.26
N GLN A 220 -1.81 -2.28 17.08
CA GLN A 220 -1.99 -3.17 18.22
C GLN A 220 -1.32 -2.61 19.48
N GLU A 221 -1.89 -2.84 20.68
CA GLU A 221 -1.39 -2.28 21.96
C GLU A 221 -0.14 -2.99 22.55
N ALA A 222 0.24 -4.18 22.07
CA ALA A 222 1.25 -5.02 22.73
C ALA A 222 2.62 -5.07 22.02
N ASP A 223 3.71 -5.12 22.81
CA ASP A 223 5.12 -5.22 22.35
C ASP A 223 5.43 -6.51 21.56
N VAL A 224 4.53 -7.49 21.59
CA VAL A 224 4.64 -8.73 20.81
C VAL A 224 3.39 -8.82 19.95
N GLN A 225 3.49 -8.30 18.71
CA GLN A 225 2.44 -8.36 17.68
C GLN A 225 1.74 -9.72 17.72
N GLY A 226 0.42 -9.74 17.65
CA GLY A 226 -0.38 -10.97 17.51
C GLY A 226 -0.34 -11.98 18.67
N SER A 227 0.08 -11.55 19.86
CA SER A 227 0.03 -12.38 21.08
C SER A 227 -1.36 -12.42 21.70
N TYR A 228 -1.66 -13.49 22.44
CA TYR A 228 -2.84 -13.52 23.30
C TYR A 228 -2.80 -12.37 24.32
N GLY A 229 -3.97 -11.79 24.59
CA GLY A 229 -4.15 -10.62 25.45
C GLY A 229 -3.99 -9.28 24.74
N ALA A 230 -3.46 -9.25 23.51
CA ALA A 230 -3.33 -8.00 22.75
C ALA A 230 -4.68 -7.50 22.22
N THR A 231 -4.79 -6.18 22.10
CA THR A 231 -5.92 -5.50 21.47
C THR A 231 -5.50 -5.01 20.09
N GLU A 232 -6.33 -5.28 19.09
CA GLU A 232 -6.17 -4.79 17.73
C GLU A 232 -7.20 -3.71 17.44
N HIS A 233 -6.75 -2.65 16.80
CA HIS A 233 -7.54 -1.46 16.50
C HIS A 233 -7.75 -1.30 15.00
N TYR A 234 -8.97 -0.93 14.63
CA TYR A 234 -9.39 -0.66 13.28
C TYR A 234 -9.94 0.75 13.18
N SER A 235 -9.43 1.53 12.22
CA SER A 235 -9.98 2.81 11.79
C SER A 235 -11.43 2.64 11.39
N ARG A 236 -12.34 3.27 12.13
CA ARG A 236 -13.78 3.09 11.97
C ARG A 236 -14.32 3.88 10.77
N ILE A 237 -14.91 3.18 9.81
CA ILE A 237 -15.42 3.81 8.58
C ILE A 237 -16.54 4.82 8.87
N SER A 238 -17.45 4.50 9.79
CA SER A 238 -18.56 5.39 10.15
C SER A 238 -18.09 6.72 10.78
N THR A 239 -16.87 6.77 11.32
CA THR A 239 -16.24 8.01 11.79
C THR A 239 -15.70 8.86 10.63
N HIS A 240 -15.11 8.22 9.62
CA HIS A 240 -14.46 8.91 8.48
C HIS A 240 -15.35 9.04 7.24
N ILE A 241 -16.63 8.66 7.32
CA ILE A 241 -17.54 8.55 6.16
C ILE A 241 -17.67 9.86 5.36
N GLU A 242 -17.77 11.00 6.03
CA GLU A 242 -17.93 12.29 5.36
C GLU A 242 -16.64 12.68 4.63
N TRP A 243 -15.48 12.47 5.26
CA TRP A 243 -14.18 12.70 4.61
C TRP A 243 -14.02 11.80 3.37
N LEU A 244 -14.32 10.50 3.48
CA LEU A 244 -14.25 9.56 2.35
C LEU A 244 -15.12 10.03 1.17
N ARG A 245 -16.37 10.41 1.45
CA ARG A 245 -17.32 10.91 0.45
C ARG A 245 -16.90 12.24 -0.15
N GLU A 246 -16.31 13.15 0.64
CA GLU A 246 -15.77 14.41 0.15
C GLU A 246 -14.62 14.18 -0.84
N GLN A 247 -13.67 13.30 -0.53
CA GLN A 247 -12.57 12.98 -1.43
C GLN A 247 -13.07 12.37 -2.75
N GLN A 248 -14.02 11.43 -2.69
CA GLN A 248 -14.65 10.85 -3.89
C GLN A 248 -15.42 11.89 -4.71
N ARG A 249 -16.12 12.83 -4.06
CA ARG A 249 -16.84 13.93 -4.75
C ARG A 249 -15.88 14.92 -5.40
N ALA A 250 -14.80 15.29 -4.72
CA ALA A 250 -13.80 16.23 -5.21
C ALA A 250 -13.05 15.69 -6.43
N ARG A 251 -12.84 14.36 -6.49
CA ARG A 251 -12.07 13.68 -7.55
C ARG A 251 -12.90 12.73 -8.42
N ARG A 252 -14.21 13.02 -8.54
CA ARG A 252 -15.25 12.09 -9.03
C ARG A 252 -15.09 11.57 -10.46
N LYS A 253 -14.25 12.17 -11.30
CA LYS A 253 -14.11 11.80 -12.71
C LYS A 253 -12.67 11.43 -13.03
N VAL A 254 -12.34 10.15 -12.87
CA VAL A 254 -11.28 9.57 -13.71
C VAL A 254 -11.85 9.53 -15.13
N PRO A 255 -11.30 10.29 -16.09
CA PRO A 255 -11.82 10.26 -17.45
C PRO A 255 -11.65 8.85 -18.00
N VAL A 256 -12.73 8.27 -18.52
CA VAL A 256 -12.61 7.09 -19.37
C VAL A 256 -11.82 7.54 -20.59
N LEU A 257 -10.58 7.04 -20.69
CA LEU A 257 -9.71 7.35 -21.81
C LEU A 257 -10.10 6.45 -22.97
N ASP A 258 -10.79 7.02 -23.95
CA ASP A 258 -11.11 6.34 -25.21
C ASP A 258 -9.84 6.23 -26.06
N SER A 259 -9.29 5.03 -26.13
CA SER A 259 -8.04 4.73 -26.83
C SER A 259 -7.96 3.24 -27.14
N ASP A 260 -7.84 2.92 -28.43
CA ASP A 260 -7.65 1.54 -28.90
C ASP A 260 -6.40 0.90 -28.28
N ILE A 261 -5.32 1.67 -28.13
CA ILE A 261 -4.08 1.19 -27.49
C ILE A 261 -4.35 0.79 -26.04
N LEU A 262 -5.00 1.65 -25.25
CA LEU A 262 -5.32 1.32 -23.86
C LEU A 262 -6.28 0.13 -23.76
N TYR A 263 -7.25 0.03 -24.67
CA TYR A 263 -8.13 -1.13 -24.74
C TYR A 263 -7.35 -2.43 -25.02
N LEU A 264 -6.45 -2.40 -26.00
CA LEU A 264 -5.62 -3.56 -26.37
C LEU A 264 -4.69 -3.98 -25.23
N LEU A 265 -4.01 -3.03 -24.60
CA LEU A 265 -3.14 -3.29 -23.44
C LEU A 265 -3.92 -3.93 -22.28
N ARG A 266 -5.09 -3.38 -21.94
CA ARG A 266 -5.98 -3.94 -20.90
C ARG A 266 -6.52 -5.33 -21.24
N SER A 267 -6.64 -5.65 -22.52
CA SER A 267 -7.13 -6.95 -22.99
C SER A 267 -6.02 -7.98 -23.19
N GLY A 268 -4.77 -7.67 -22.80
CA GLY A 268 -3.61 -8.54 -23.00
C GLY A 268 -3.14 -8.64 -24.46
N ARG A 269 -3.65 -7.80 -25.36
CA ARG A 269 -3.32 -7.76 -26.79
C ARG A 269 -2.11 -6.85 -27.06
N ARG A 270 -1.04 -7.07 -26.29
CA ARG A 270 0.19 -6.26 -26.28
C ARG A 270 0.79 -6.06 -27.67
N GLY A 271 0.90 -7.12 -28.47
CA GLY A 271 1.49 -7.04 -29.81
C GLY A 271 0.77 -6.07 -30.74
N GLU A 272 -0.56 -6.07 -30.70
CA GLU A 272 -1.37 -5.15 -31.51
C GLU A 272 -1.26 -3.71 -31.01
N ALA A 273 -1.15 -3.51 -29.68
CA ALA A 273 -0.90 -2.19 -29.11
C ALA A 273 0.46 -1.62 -29.56
N LEU A 274 1.51 -2.45 -29.58
CA LEU A 274 2.83 -2.07 -30.08
C LEU A 274 2.78 -1.65 -31.55
N GLU A 275 2.09 -2.41 -32.40
CA GLU A 275 1.93 -2.03 -33.80
C GLU A 275 1.27 -0.65 -33.98
N LEU A 276 0.28 -0.31 -33.16
CA LEU A 276 -0.38 1.00 -33.21
C LEU A 276 0.51 2.14 -32.73
N ILE A 277 1.39 1.88 -31.75
CA ILE A 277 2.37 2.83 -31.25
C ILE A 277 3.44 3.10 -32.31
N GLU A 278 4.03 2.04 -32.86
CA GLU A 278 5.10 2.08 -33.86
C GLU A 278 4.67 2.72 -35.18
N ARG A 279 3.40 2.56 -35.57
CA ARG A 279 2.83 3.26 -36.73
C ARG A 279 2.79 4.79 -36.55
N GLY A 280 3.05 5.30 -35.35
CA GLY A 280 3.13 6.74 -35.08
C GLY A 280 1.76 7.43 -35.14
N THR A 281 0.69 6.75 -34.73
CA THR A 281 -0.64 7.35 -34.70
C THR A 281 -0.71 8.53 -33.69
N ASN A 282 -1.79 9.32 -33.74
CA ASN A 282 -2.05 10.49 -32.88
C ASN A 282 -2.22 10.17 -31.37
N TRP A 283 -1.81 8.99 -30.91
CA TRP A 283 -1.99 8.50 -29.54
C TRP A 283 -1.33 9.42 -28.49
N HIS A 284 -0.24 10.08 -28.86
CA HIS A 284 0.52 10.97 -27.99
C HIS A 284 -0.02 12.40 -27.91
N ILE A 285 -1.08 12.74 -28.66
CA ILE A 285 -1.73 14.07 -28.60
C ILE A 285 -2.40 14.29 -27.24
N SER A 286 -2.97 13.24 -26.66
CA SER A 286 -3.62 13.32 -25.35
C SER A 286 -2.61 12.99 -24.26
N LYS A 287 -2.19 14.00 -23.50
CA LYS A 287 -1.29 13.81 -22.33
C LYS A 287 -1.79 12.69 -21.41
N LYS A 288 -3.10 12.61 -21.17
CA LYS A 288 -3.69 11.58 -20.30
C LYS A 288 -3.58 10.17 -20.87
N VAL A 289 -3.70 10.02 -22.20
CA VAL A 289 -3.53 8.72 -22.86
C VAL A 289 -2.05 8.32 -22.83
N THR A 290 -1.15 9.23 -23.18
CA THR A 290 0.30 9.02 -23.09
C THR A 290 0.73 8.59 -21.69
N GLU A 291 0.32 9.33 -20.66
CA GLU A 291 0.61 9.03 -19.26
C GLU A 291 0.06 7.66 -18.86
N ALA A 292 -1.17 7.31 -19.29
CA ALA A 292 -1.76 6.01 -19.00
C ALA A 292 -1.02 4.83 -19.69
N ILE A 293 -0.48 5.03 -20.90
CA ILE A 293 0.33 4.01 -21.57
C ILE A 293 1.70 3.89 -20.88
N LEU A 294 2.33 5.02 -20.51
CA LEU A 294 3.58 5.03 -19.75
C LEU A 294 3.40 4.28 -18.43
N MET A 295 2.38 4.63 -17.63
CA MET A 295 2.04 3.93 -16.39
C MET A 295 1.89 2.42 -16.60
N HIS A 296 1.23 2.00 -17.68
CA HIS A 296 1.11 0.57 -17.99
C HIS A 296 2.47 -0.08 -18.24
N ALA A 297 3.32 0.53 -19.08
CA ALA A 297 4.66 0.01 -19.36
C ALA A 297 5.49 -0.15 -18.09
N PHE A 298 5.43 0.83 -17.17
CA PHE A 298 6.15 0.77 -15.90
C PHE A 298 5.67 -0.36 -15.00
N ILE A 299 4.35 -0.55 -14.89
CA ILE A 299 3.73 -1.53 -13.99
C ILE A 299 3.93 -2.95 -14.52
N THR A 300 3.79 -3.15 -15.83
CA THR A 300 4.04 -4.46 -16.43
C THR A 300 5.52 -4.74 -16.69
N HIS A 301 6.42 -3.83 -16.28
CA HIS A 301 7.86 -3.87 -16.56
C HIS A 301 8.20 -4.08 -18.04
N ASP A 302 7.36 -3.53 -18.93
CA ASP A 302 7.42 -3.74 -20.37
C ASP A 302 8.36 -2.71 -21.04
N LEU A 303 9.66 -3.00 -20.97
CA LEU A 303 10.69 -2.11 -21.53
C LEU A 303 10.53 -1.90 -23.04
N ALA A 304 10.11 -2.92 -23.78
CA ALA A 304 9.93 -2.80 -25.23
C ALA A 304 8.74 -1.91 -25.60
N LEU A 305 7.68 -1.87 -24.79
CA LEU A 305 6.61 -0.89 -24.95
C LEU A 305 7.12 0.53 -24.72
N LEU A 306 7.91 0.75 -23.67
CA LEU A 306 8.54 2.05 -23.40
C LEU A 306 9.46 2.48 -24.55
N GLU A 307 10.31 1.58 -25.04
CA GLU A 307 11.20 1.83 -26.18
C GLU A 307 10.42 2.19 -27.44
N ALA A 308 9.35 1.46 -27.75
CA ALA A 308 8.48 1.76 -28.88
C ALA A 308 7.86 3.17 -28.78
N MET A 309 7.43 3.56 -27.58
CA MET A 309 6.88 4.90 -27.33
C MET A 309 7.92 6.00 -27.58
N PHE A 310 9.14 5.86 -27.08
CA PHE A 310 10.18 6.88 -27.25
C PHE A 310 10.77 6.90 -28.65
N ASN A 311 10.85 5.75 -29.33
CA ASN A 311 11.22 5.70 -30.74
C ASN A 311 10.20 6.43 -31.61
N ALA A 312 8.90 6.28 -31.32
CA ALA A 312 7.83 6.98 -32.01
C ALA A 312 7.75 8.47 -31.65
N SER A 313 8.09 8.85 -30.41
CA SER A 313 8.10 10.24 -29.96
C SER A 313 9.21 10.49 -28.92
N PRO A 314 10.41 10.90 -29.34
CA PRO A 314 11.56 11.07 -28.45
C PRO A 314 11.38 12.12 -27.35
N THR A 315 10.48 13.09 -27.54
CA THR A 315 10.19 14.13 -26.52
C THR A 315 9.54 13.56 -25.26
N LEU A 316 8.95 12.36 -25.34
CA LEU A 316 8.31 11.70 -24.21
C LEU A 316 9.28 11.32 -23.08
N ILE A 317 10.59 11.28 -23.35
CA ILE A 317 11.62 10.98 -22.36
C ILE A 317 11.58 11.93 -21.15
N ASN A 318 11.06 13.14 -21.34
CA ASN A 318 10.93 14.19 -20.33
C ASN A 318 9.49 14.38 -19.81
N GLU A 319 8.57 13.47 -20.15
CA GLU A 319 7.22 13.51 -19.58
C GLU A 319 7.22 13.19 -18.08
N THR A 320 6.05 13.36 -17.47
CA THR A 320 5.83 13.08 -16.06
C THR A 320 4.70 12.08 -15.89
N ILE A 321 4.82 11.20 -14.89
CA ILE A 321 3.71 10.42 -14.34
C ILE A 321 3.39 10.98 -12.96
N ASN A 322 2.14 11.38 -12.72
CA ASN A 322 1.73 12.00 -11.45
C ASN A 322 2.65 13.17 -11.06
N GLU A 323 3.00 14.02 -12.05
CA GLU A 323 3.91 15.17 -11.90
C GLU A 323 5.36 14.82 -11.54
N LEU A 324 5.71 13.53 -11.46
CA LEU A 324 7.09 13.07 -11.28
C LEU A 324 7.75 12.80 -12.63
N PRO A 325 8.97 13.30 -12.88
CA PRO A 325 9.74 12.93 -14.06
C PRO A 325 9.90 11.40 -14.16
N LEU A 326 9.94 10.86 -15.38
CA LEU A 326 10.03 9.40 -15.58
C LEU A 326 11.24 8.76 -14.87
N MET A 327 12.36 9.47 -14.81
CA MET A 327 13.55 9.05 -14.07
C MET A 327 13.28 8.93 -12.57
N ASP A 328 12.56 9.89 -11.98
CA ASP A 328 12.14 9.78 -10.58
C ASP A 328 11.14 8.67 -10.40
N TYR A 329 10.19 8.53 -11.31
CA TYR A 329 9.21 7.47 -11.25
C TYR A 329 9.88 6.08 -11.27
N ALA A 330 10.83 5.85 -12.18
CA ALA A 330 11.63 4.62 -12.25
C ALA A 330 12.43 4.38 -10.97
N LEU A 331 13.06 5.43 -10.45
CA LEU A 331 13.85 5.38 -9.23
C LEU A 331 12.98 5.05 -8.01
N LYS A 332 11.86 5.77 -7.86
CA LYS A 332 10.87 5.54 -6.81
C LYS A 332 10.36 4.11 -6.86
N GLN A 333 10.32 3.50 -8.06
CA GLN A 333 9.89 2.14 -8.32
C GLN A 333 10.97 1.06 -8.17
N GLY A 334 12.21 1.40 -7.82
CA GLY A 334 13.31 0.41 -7.87
C GLY A 334 13.35 -0.33 -9.22
N ASN A 335 12.96 0.34 -10.32
CA ASN A 335 12.91 -0.25 -11.65
C ASN A 335 14.21 0.09 -12.37
N GLY A 336 15.30 -0.58 -11.95
CA GLY A 336 16.64 -0.41 -12.49
C GLY A 336 16.74 -0.49 -14.02
N PRO A 337 16.05 -1.43 -14.71
CA PRO A 337 16.03 -1.48 -16.17
C PRO A 337 15.48 -0.21 -16.82
N PHE A 338 14.32 0.29 -16.37
CA PHE A 338 13.73 1.52 -16.92
C PHE A 338 14.61 2.72 -16.58
N PHE A 339 15.09 2.81 -15.34
CA PHE A 339 16.00 3.87 -14.90
C PHE A 339 17.26 3.94 -15.78
N SER A 340 17.88 2.80 -16.03
CA SER A 340 19.09 2.71 -16.86
C SER A 340 18.84 3.12 -18.31
N TYR A 341 17.72 2.66 -18.88
CA TYR A 341 17.33 3.03 -20.22
C TYR A 341 17.06 4.54 -20.34
N LEU A 342 16.28 5.11 -19.43
CA LEU A 342 15.95 6.54 -19.41
C LEU A 342 17.22 7.41 -19.32
N ALA A 343 18.13 7.10 -18.39
CA ALA A 343 19.40 7.81 -18.26
C ALA A 343 20.25 7.70 -19.53
N SER A 344 20.34 6.50 -20.12
CA SER A 344 21.10 6.27 -21.36
C SER A 344 20.47 6.95 -22.59
N ALA A 345 19.15 7.13 -22.58
CA ALA A 345 18.39 7.80 -23.63
C ALA A 345 18.42 9.33 -23.52
N GLY A 346 19.15 9.88 -22.54
CA GLY A 346 19.32 11.33 -22.37
C GLY A 346 18.18 12.01 -21.62
N ALA A 347 17.50 11.30 -20.72
CA ALA A 347 16.56 11.92 -19.79
C ALA A 347 17.23 13.02 -18.96
N ASP A 348 16.46 14.03 -18.57
CA ASP A 348 16.93 15.13 -17.73
C ASP A 348 17.39 14.65 -16.34
N LEU A 349 18.66 14.89 -16.01
CA LEU A 349 19.28 14.56 -14.71
C LEU A 349 19.25 15.75 -13.71
N THR A 350 18.62 16.86 -14.07
CA THR A 350 18.60 18.09 -13.27
C THR A 350 17.52 18.14 -12.20
N HIS A 351 16.56 17.20 -12.21
CA HIS A 351 15.58 17.10 -11.14
C HIS A 351 16.24 16.82 -9.77
N ARG A 352 15.67 17.37 -8.71
CA ARG A 352 16.19 17.31 -7.34
C ARG A 352 15.14 16.78 -6.39
N GLY A 353 15.59 15.97 -5.42
CA GLY A 353 14.75 15.53 -4.31
C GLY A 353 14.39 16.68 -3.36
N PHE A 354 13.58 16.38 -2.34
CA PHE A 354 13.05 17.36 -1.39
C PHE A 354 14.10 18.11 -0.54
N ARG A 355 15.38 17.68 -0.52
CA ARG A 355 16.50 18.44 0.07
C ARG A 355 17.55 18.84 -0.96
N GLY A 356 17.17 18.93 -2.24
CA GLY A 356 18.11 19.22 -3.31
C GLY A 356 18.96 18.02 -3.75
N GLN A 357 18.62 16.78 -3.37
CA GLN A 357 19.47 15.64 -3.69
C GLN A 357 19.45 15.30 -5.19
N HIS A 358 20.62 15.04 -5.75
CA HIS A 358 20.80 14.54 -7.12
C HIS A 358 20.50 13.03 -7.21
N TYR A 359 20.35 12.49 -8.43
CA TYR A 359 20.06 11.05 -8.62
C TYR A 359 21.13 10.14 -8.00
N LEU A 360 22.43 10.46 -8.14
CA LEU A 360 23.51 9.66 -7.55
C LEU A 360 23.39 9.59 -6.02
N SER A 361 23.19 10.71 -5.33
CA SER A 361 22.97 10.73 -3.87
C SER A 361 21.71 9.97 -3.44
N ARG A 362 20.63 10.03 -4.24
CA ARG A 362 19.38 9.32 -3.93
C ARG A 362 19.49 7.82 -4.18
N LEU A 363 20.31 7.38 -5.14
CA LEU A 363 20.64 5.96 -5.30
C LEU A 363 21.37 5.42 -4.08
N MET A 364 22.28 6.20 -3.47
CA MET A 364 23.00 5.77 -2.26
C MET A 364 22.09 5.60 -1.04
N TRP A 365 20.92 6.23 -1.04
CA TRP A 365 19.89 6.03 -0.02
C TRP A 365 19.03 4.77 -0.28
N GLN A 366 18.94 4.28 -1.52
CA GLN A 366 18.01 3.20 -1.84
C GLN A 366 18.51 1.81 -1.42
N TYR A 367 17.53 1.01 -0.99
CA TYR A 367 17.68 -0.37 -0.51
C TYR A 367 16.93 -1.39 -1.37
N PHE A 368 16.35 -0.98 -2.50
CA PHE A 368 15.76 -1.89 -3.47
C PHE A 368 16.90 -2.73 -4.07
N GLY A 369 16.72 -4.05 -4.17
CA GLY A 369 17.77 -5.05 -4.46
C GLY A 369 18.47 -4.95 -5.82
N ASP A 370 18.48 -3.78 -6.46
CA ASP A 370 19.23 -3.45 -7.66
C ASP A 370 20.74 -3.31 -7.36
N ASP A 371 21.55 -3.56 -8.39
CA ASP A 371 22.97 -3.24 -8.37
C ASP A 371 23.16 -1.71 -8.48
N VAL A 372 23.22 -1.06 -7.32
CA VAL A 372 23.45 0.40 -7.22
C VAL A 372 24.73 0.85 -7.92
N SER A 373 25.76 0.00 -8.00
CA SER A 373 27.00 0.34 -8.71
C SER A 373 26.76 0.40 -10.21
N ALA A 374 25.97 -0.52 -10.77
CA ALA A 374 25.58 -0.49 -12.18
C ALA A 374 24.72 0.74 -12.50
N LEU A 375 23.73 1.07 -11.65
CA LEU A 375 22.90 2.27 -11.85
C LEU A 375 23.71 3.57 -11.73
N ALA A 376 24.63 3.63 -10.76
CA ALA A 376 25.54 4.76 -10.61
C ALA A 376 26.46 4.90 -11.83
N GLN A 377 26.95 3.79 -12.39
CA GLN A 377 27.75 3.81 -13.61
C GLN A 377 26.98 4.43 -14.78
N VAL A 378 25.71 4.06 -14.95
CA VAL A 378 24.87 4.60 -16.02
C VAL A 378 24.70 6.10 -15.86
N LEU A 379 24.42 6.59 -14.65
CA LEU A 379 24.33 8.03 -14.39
C LEU A 379 25.63 8.77 -14.68
N ILE A 380 26.78 8.24 -14.24
CA ILE A 380 28.10 8.83 -14.49
C ILE A 380 28.37 8.88 -16.01
N ASN A 381 28.06 7.81 -16.73
CA ASN A 381 28.20 7.77 -18.19
C ASN A 381 27.25 8.76 -18.89
N ALA A 382 26.07 9.00 -18.32
CA ALA A 382 25.10 9.99 -18.78
C ALA A 382 25.45 11.43 -18.36
N GLY A 383 26.60 11.65 -17.69
CA GLY A 383 27.10 12.97 -17.35
C GLY A 383 26.66 13.50 -15.99
N ALA A 384 26.14 12.66 -15.10
CA ALA A 384 25.89 13.05 -13.71
C ALA A 384 27.20 13.44 -13.01
N ASP A 385 27.20 14.59 -12.34
CA ASP A 385 28.32 15.02 -11.51
C ASP A 385 28.40 14.17 -10.23
N ILE A 386 29.49 13.41 -10.09
CA ILE A 386 29.74 12.52 -8.95
C ILE A 386 29.94 13.30 -7.63
N ASN A 387 30.33 14.57 -7.71
CA ASN A 387 30.58 15.44 -6.57
C ASN A 387 29.45 16.43 -6.31
N ALA A 388 28.32 16.30 -7.01
CA ALA A 388 27.17 17.15 -6.79
C ALA A 388 26.68 17.08 -5.33
N GLN A 389 26.40 18.25 -4.76
CA GLN A 389 25.99 18.42 -3.37
C GLN A 389 24.53 18.86 -3.29
N ASP A 390 23.82 18.34 -2.28
CA ASP A 390 22.46 18.75 -1.97
C ASP A 390 22.42 20.05 -1.14
N GLU A 391 21.25 20.44 -0.62
CA GLU A 391 21.08 21.68 0.17
C GLU A 391 21.86 21.69 1.51
N ARG A 392 22.33 20.53 1.97
CA ARG A 392 23.16 20.37 3.17
C ARG A 392 24.64 20.25 2.85
N GLY A 393 25.00 20.25 1.57
CA GLY A 393 26.36 19.95 1.14
C GLY A 393 26.62 18.45 1.04
N ASP A 394 25.62 17.59 1.23
CA ASP A 394 25.82 16.15 1.17
C ASP A 394 25.94 15.70 -0.30
N SER A 395 27.05 15.03 -0.62
CA SER A 395 27.23 14.37 -1.92
C SER A 395 26.85 12.89 -1.87
N ALA A 396 26.89 12.19 -3.01
CA ALA A 396 26.72 10.74 -3.04
C ALA A 396 27.71 10.02 -2.10
N LEU A 397 28.95 10.54 -1.99
CA LEU A 397 29.96 9.98 -1.09
C LEU A 397 29.58 10.15 0.38
N HIS A 398 29.05 11.32 0.77
CA HIS A 398 28.54 11.57 2.12
C HIS A 398 27.38 10.63 2.45
N MET A 399 26.45 10.43 1.51
CA MET A 399 25.31 9.52 1.69
C MET A 399 25.73 8.06 1.86
N ALA A 400 26.66 7.56 1.02
CA ALA A 400 27.19 6.20 1.15
C ALA A 400 27.87 5.99 2.52
N GLY A 401 28.63 6.99 2.97
CA GLY A 401 29.22 7.04 4.31
C GLY A 401 28.18 7.04 5.42
N TYR A 402 27.18 7.91 5.35
CA TYR A 402 26.13 8.03 6.35
C TYR A 402 25.48 6.67 6.66
N TYR A 403 25.25 5.85 5.63
CA TYR A 403 24.66 4.51 5.75
C TYR A 403 25.66 3.39 6.02
N GLY A 404 26.97 3.68 6.07
CA GLY A 404 28.00 2.70 6.40
C GLY A 404 28.27 1.69 5.28
N ASP A 405 27.94 2.02 4.03
CA ASP A 405 28.12 1.11 2.90
C ASP A 405 29.52 1.28 2.30
N LEU A 406 30.49 0.51 2.84
CA LEU A 406 31.87 0.52 2.37
C LEU A 406 32.01 0.17 0.88
N ALA A 407 31.14 -0.68 0.34
CA ALA A 407 31.20 -1.07 -1.07
C ALA A 407 30.83 0.12 -1.97
N ARG A 408 29.75 0.85 -1.65
CA ARG A 408 29.38 2.09 -2.36
C ARG A 408 30.43 3.19 -2.19
N VAL A 409 31.04 3.32 -1.01
CA VAL A 409 32.14 4.27 -0.77
C VAL A 409 33.34 3.97 -1.68
N LYS A 410 33.81 2.72 -1.71
CA LYS A 410 34.91 2.28 -2.58
C LYS A 410 34.61 2.57 -4.05
N TYR A 411 33.43 2.16 -4.50
CA TYR A 411 33.00 2.36 -5.88
C TYR A 411 33.01 3.84 -6.27
N LEU A 412 32.42 4.73 -5.46
CA LEU A 412 32.38 6.16 -5.77
C LEU A 412 33.79 6.78 -5.84
N ILE A 413 34.67 6.39 -4.92
CA ILE A 413 36.07 6.88 -4.91
C ILE A 413 36.83 6.40 -6.14
N GLU A 414 36.68 5.12 -6.52
CA GLU A 414 37.26 4.55 -7.74
C GLU A 414 36.76 5.26 -9.01
N ARG A 415 35.55 5.84 -8.98
CA ARG A 415 34.97 6.63 -10.06
C ARG A 415 35.27 8.13 -9.98
N GLY A 416 36.10 8.56 -9.03
CA GLY A 416 36.61 9.93 -8.95
C GLY A 416 35.82 10.86 -8.02
N ALA A 417 35.06 10.32 -7.06
CA ALA A 417 34.48 11.13 -6.00
C ALA A 417 35.60 11.78 -5.16
N ASP A 418 35.44 13.07 -4.84
CA ASP A 418 36.39 13.82 -4.03
C ASP A 418 36.26 13.42 -2.55
N ILE A 419 37.25 12.67 -2.08
CA ILE A 419 37.36 12.19 -0.68
C ILE A 419 37.43 13.32 0.35
N ASN A 420 37.83 14.52 -0.08
CA ASN A 420 37.98 15.70 0.78
C ASN A 420 36.85 16.71 0.62
N LEU A 421 35.84 16.40 -0.19
CA LEU A 421 34.65 17.24 -0.32
C LEU A 421 34.01 17.43 1.05
N LYS A 422 33.60 18.66 1.35
CA LYS A 422 33.01 19.04 2.63
C LYS A 422 31.53 19.35 2.50
N ASP A 423 30.74 18.86 3.44
CA ASP A 423 29.36 19.30 3.64
C ASP A 423 29.30 20.78 4.08
N HIS A 424 28.08 21.34 4.24
CA HIS A 424 27.90 22.73 4.70
C HIS A 424 28.27 22.94 6.18
N GLN A 425 28.52 21.87 6.95
CA GLN A 425 29.05 21.93 8.30
C GLN A 425 30.58 21.82 8.33
N GLY A 426 31.23 21.66 7.17
CA GLY A 426 32.66 21.51 7.04
C GLY A 426 33.19 20.10 7.33
N ASN A 427 32.30 19.11 7.48
CA ASN A 427 32.69 17.72 7.67
C ASN A 427 33.05 17.08 6.33
N THR A 428 34.06 16.22 6.34
CA THR A 428 34.32 15.28 5.24
C THR A 428 33.74 13.92 5.59
N LEU A 429 33.66 13.01 4.60
CA LEU A 429 33.29 11.60 4.83
C LEU A 429 34.06 10.97 6.00
N LEU A 430 35.37 11.22 6.13
CA LEU A 430 36.18 10.68 7.23
C LEU A 430 35.66 11.14 8.60
N MET A 431 35.29 12.42 8.73
CA MET A 431 34.76 12.96 9.98
C MET A 431 33.40 12.35 10.32
N ASP A 432 32.54 12.13 9.32
CA ASP A 432 31.24 11.49 9.51
C ASP A 432 31.37 10.03 9.90
N ALA A 433 32.24 9.28 9.23
CA ALA A 433 32.52 7.88 9.54
C ALA A 433 33.09 7.71 10.95
N GLN A 434 33.97 8.62 11.40
CA GLN A 434 34.48 8.64 12.78
C GLN A 434 33.37 8.88 13.81
N ARG A 435 32.49 9.87 13.56
CA ARG A 435 31.38 10.21 14.47
C ARG A 435 30.36 9.08 14.59
N ARG A 436 30.23 8.26 13.54
CA ARG A 436 29.30 7.13 13.45
C ARG A 436 29.93 5.79 13.81
N GLU A 437 31.20 5.77 14.22
CA GLU A 437 31.96 4.57 14.58
C GLU A 437 32.04 3.51 13.46
N GLN A 438 32.06 3.96 12.20
CA GLN A 438 32.18 3.09 11.01
C GLN A 438 33.65 2.76 10.73
N GLN A 439 34.19 1.83 11.53
CA GLN A 439 35.63 1.53 11.56
C GLN A 439 36.20 1.10 10.20
N ASP A 440 35.47 0.31 9.44
CA ASP A 440 35.87 -0.22 8.14
C ASP A 440 36.04 0.88 7.08
N ILE A 441 35.14 1.87 7.06
CA ILE A 441 35.26 3.07 6.21
C ILE A 441 36.42 3.94 6.68
N VAL A 442 36.57 4.16 7.98
CA VAL A 442 37.70 4.95 8.53
C VAL A 442 39.03 4.33 8.15
N GLU A 443 39.20 3.02 8.35
CA GLU A 443 40.42 2.28 7.98
C GLU A 443 40.71 2.39 6.49
N TYR A 444 39.69 2.21 5.65
CA TYR A 444 39.84 2.33 4.20
C TYR A 444 40.31 3.75 3.80
N LEU A 445 39.66 4.81 4.29
CA LEU A 445 40.02 6.19 3.96
C LEU A 445 41.42 6.57 4.45
N LEU A 446 41.81 6.13 5.65
CA LEU A 446 43.17 6.33 6.16
C LEU A 446 44.20 5.59 5.31
N SER A 447 43.87 4.40 4.81
CA SER A 447 44.76 3.64 3.91
C SER A 447 45.03 4.37 2.59
N LEU A 448 44.04 5.08 2.04
CA LEU A 448 44.19 5.87 0.81
C LEU A 448 45.08 7.09 1.01
N ASN A 449 44.95 7.78 2.15
CA ASN A 449 45.79 8.93 2.49
C ASN A 449 47.26 8.58 2.72
N LEU A 450 47.56 7.34 3.11
CA LEU A 450 48.94 6.84 3.25
C LEU A 450 49.60 6.51 1.90
N GLN A 451 48.81 6.28 0.84
CA GLN A 451 49.31 5.97 -0.51
C GLN A 451 49.55 7.20 -1.39
N GLN A 452 49.11 8.40 -0.95
CA GLN A 452 49.30 9.67 -1.66
C GLN A 452 50.57 10.45 -1.22
N LYS A 453 51.38 9.88 -0.32
CA LYS A 453 52.73 10.36 0.05
C LYS A 453 53.79 9.49 -0.60
#